data_AF-A0A7R9YPT0-F1
#
_entry.id   AF-A0A7R9YPT0-F1
#
_cell.length_a   1.000
_cell.length_b   1.000
_cell.length_c   1.000
_cell.angle_alpha   90.00
_cell.angle_beta   90.00
_cell.angle_gamma   90.00
#
_symmetry.space_group_name_H-M   'P 1'
#
loop_
_entity.id
_entity.type
_entity.pdbx_description
1 polymer ?
#
loop_
_entity_poly.entity_id
_entity_poly.type
_entity_poly.pdbx_seq_one_letter_code
_entity_poly.pdbx_strand_id
1 'polypeptide(L)'
;ARGGGELALRRTGSFVRCRARVASIDVEGGRARGVTLSSGARVTARDGVICNAPVWALDALLSGGGNGGAPVDETLRSFSQRASRAEMTRSFLHLHVGLDSAGLDLTELRAHYTVMRSGLLSADPCAELNMIAVSCPSVIDSTLAPAGKMVLHAYGAGNEPYELWADERRGSAPYERRKVERAQALWEAVERVIPDARARAEVALVGSPLTHEAFNR
;
A
#
# COMPACT_ATOMS: atom_id res chain seq x y z
N ALA A 1 8.05 18.42 3.19
CA ALA A 1 6.79 18.62 3.94
C ALA A 1 6.71 17.67 5.15
N ARG A 2 7.14 18.10 6.33
CA ARG A 2 6.78 17.48 7.63
C ARG A 2 6.04 18.57 8.39
N GLY A 3 4.72 18.50 8.55
CA GLY A 3 4.02 19.56 9.29
C GLY A 3 2.50 19.45 9.36
N GLY A 4 1.79 19.35 8.24
CA GLY A 4 0.33 19.57 8.25
C GLY A 4 -0.48 18.60 9.12
N GLY A 5 -0.28 17.29 8.95
CA GLY A 5 -1.09 16.27 9.64
C GLY A 5 -0.78 16.10 11.12
N GLU A 6 0.50 16.20 11.51
CA GLU A 6 0.91 16.08 12.91
C GLU A 6 0.44 17.28 13.75
N LEU A 7 0.38 18.47 13.14
CA LEU A 7 -0.16 19.68 13.77
C LEU A 7 -1.65 19.56 14.10
N ALA A 8 -2.46 18.90 13.26
CA ALA A 8 -3.90 18.77 13.51
C ALA A 8 -4.21 17.86 14.71
N LEU A 9 -3.55 16.71 14.80
CA LEU A 9 -3.74 15.75 15.91
C LEU A 9 -3.25 16.28 17.25
N ARG A 10 -2.11 16.99 17.26
CA ARG A 10 -1.56 17.55 18.51
C ARG A 10 -2.48 18.62 19.12
N ARG A 11 -3.21 19.37 18.28
CA ARG A 11 -4.18 20.39 18.75
C ARG A 11 -5.38 19.80 19.50
N THR A 12 -5.71 18.54 19.28
CA THR A 12 -6.79 17.83 20.00
C THR A 12 -6.27 17.02 21.18
N GLY A 13 -4.98 17.13 21.52
CA GLY A 13 -4.34 16.30 22.54
C GLY A 13 -4.07 14.85 22.11
N SER A 14 -4.28 14.54 20.83
CA SER A 14 -3.97 13.23 20.25
C SER A 14 -2.48 13.12 19.93
N PHE A 15 -1.92 11.91 20.02
CA PHE A 15 -0.51 11.65 19.73
C PHE A 15 -0.35 10.43 18.81
N VAL A 16 0.71 10.45 18.00
CA VAL A 16 1.09 9.35 17.11
C VAL A 16 2.36 8.71 17.65
N ARG A 17 2.34 7.39 17.86
CA ARG A 17 3.54 6.60 18.20
C ARG A 17 3.97 5.78 16.99
N CYS A 18 5.00 6.26 16.28
CA CYS A 18 5.62 5.49 15.21
C CYS A 18 6.53 4.40 15.78
N ARG A 19 6.82 3.36 14.98
CA ARG A 19 7.67 2.22 15.38
C ARG A 19 7.21 1.52 16.68
N ALA A 20 5.92 1.64 17.00
CA ALA A 20 5.27 1.04 18.16
C ALA A 20 4.37 -0.10 17.71
N ARG A 21 4.98 -1.20 17.22
CA ARG A 21 4.22 -2.37 16.73
C ARG A 21 3.38 -2.94 17.88
N VAL A 22 2.07 -2.99 17.70
CA VAL A 22 1.13 -3.65 18.60
C VAL A 22 1.33 -5.16 18.49
N ALA A 23 1.53 -5.82 19.63
CA ALA A 23 1.61 -7.27 19.73
C ALA A 23 0.23 -7.88 20.01
N SER A 24 -0.57 -7.22 20.84
CA SER A 24 -1.88 -7.74 21.26
C SER A 24 -2.86 -6.64 21.62
N ILE A 25 -4.15 -6.97 21.55
CA ILE A 25 -5.24 -6.20 22.14
C ILE A 25 -5.56 -6.83 23.51
N ASP A 26 -5.50 -6.03 24.56
CA ASP A 26 -5.74 -6.50 25.91
C ASP A 26 -7.25 -6.51 26.19
N VAL A 27 -7.83 -7.67 26.51
CA VAL A 27 -9.27 -7.85 26.74
C VAL A 27 -9.54 -8.33 28.17
N GLU A 28 -10.35 -7.60 28.92
CA GLU A 28 -10.81 -7.99 30.26
C GLU A 28 -12.32 -7.86 30.36
N GLY A 29 -12.98 -8.90 30.88
CA GLY A 29 -14.45 -8.91 31.04
C GLY A 29 -15.21 -8.68 29.73
N GLY A 30 -14.69 -9.19 28.61
CA GLY A 30 -15.28 -9.00 27.28
C GLY A 30 -15.07 -7.62 26.66
N ARG A 31 -14.26 -6.73 27.27
CA ARG A 31 -13.99 -5.38 26.76
C ARG A 31 -12.51 -5.15 26.49
N ALA A 32 -12.20 -4.56 25.34
CA ALA A 32 -10.85 -4.09 25.04
C ALA A 32 -10.44 -2.96 26.01
N ARG A 33 -9.35 -3.18 26.75
CA ARG A 33 -8.81 -2.25 27.77
C ARG A 33 -7.52 -1.58 27.35
N GLY A 34 -6.98 -1.94 26.20
CA GLY A 34 -5.73 -1.38 25.73
C GLY A 34 -5.04 -2.27 24.72
N VAL A 35 -3.76 -1.99 24.52
CA VAL A 35 -2.86 -2.79 23.69
C VAL A 35 -1.52 -2.99 24.39
N THR A 36 -0.94 -4.18 24.19
CA THR A 36 0.45 -4.45 24.53
C THR A 36 1.29 -4.31 23.26
N LEU A 37 2.35 -3.52 23.33
CA LEU A 37 3.31 -3.36 22.24
C LEU A 37 4.32 -4.52 22.25
N SER A 38 4.94 -4.80 21.11
CA SER A 38 6.05 -5.76 20.97
C SER A 38 7.23 -5.50 21.92
N SER A 39 7.41 -4.25 22.36
CA SER A 39 8.37 -3.87 23.42
C SER A 39 7.99 -4.33 24.83
N GLY A 40 6.79 -4.87 25.04
CA GLY A 40 6.20 -5.16 26.35
C GLY A 40 5.46 -3.98 26.99
N ALA A 41 5.66 -2.74 26.51
CA ALA A 41 4.95 -1.58 27.01
C ALA A 41 3.43 -1.68 26.75
N ARG A 42 2.63 -1.25 27.73
CA ARG A 42 1.16 -1.24 27.66
C ARG A 42 0.62 0.16 27.42
N VAL A 43 -0.45 0.24 26.62
CA VAL A 43 -1.23 1.46 26.40
C VAL A 43 -2.67 1.18 26.78
N THR A 44 -3.14 1.79 27.86
CA THR A 44 -4.51 1.60 28.37
C THR A 44 -5.51 2.48 27.63
N ALA A 45 -6.71 1.95 27.39
CA ALA A 45 -7.85 2.64 26.83
C ALA A 45 -9.02 2.66 27.83
N ARG A 46 -9.66 3.83 27.99
CA ARG A 46 -10.84 3.99 28.86
C ARG A 46 -12.10 3.46 28.16
N ASP A 47 -12.31 3.90 26.91
CA ASP A 47 -13.54 3.64 26.17
C ASP A 47 -13.44 2.39 25.29
N GLY A 48 -12.37 2.27 24.51
CA GLY A 48 -12.13 1.10 23.69
C GLY A 48 -10.93 1.29 22.77
N VAL A 49 -10.70 0.28 21.92
CA VAL A 49 -9.63 0.25 20.93
C VAL A 49 -10.25 0.27 19.55
N ILE A 50 -9.85 1.24 18.71
CA ILE A 50 -10.20 1.27 17.29
C ILE A 50 -9.04 0.62 16.53
N CYS A 51 -9.34 -0.49 15.83
CA CYS A 51 -8.35 -1.27 15.10
C CYS A 51 -8.43 -0.98 13.60
N ASN A 52 -7.34 -0.49 13.02
CA ASN A 52 -7.16 -0.33 11.57
C ASN A 52 -6.19 -1.39 11.00
N ALA A 53 -5.96 -2.48 11.72
CA ALA A 53 -5.22 -3.61 11.18
C ALA A 53 -6.09 -4.36 10.14
N PRO A 54 -5.49 -5.06 9.18
CA PRO A 54 -6.24 -5.93 8.27
C PRO A 54 -7.11 -6.90 9.06
N VAL A 55 -8.32 -7.16 8.58
CA VAL A 55 -9.31 -7.96 9.32
C VAL A 55 -8.81 -9.37 9.64
N TRP A 56 -7.98 -9.94 8.76
CA TRP A 56 -7.34 -11.24 8.94
C TRP A 56 -6.31 -11.28 10.09
N ALA A 57 -5.79 -10.14 10.53
CA ALA A 57 -4.85 -10.06 11.65
C ALA A 57 -5.55 -9.97 13.02
N LEU A 58 -6.87 -9.73 13.04
CA LEU A 58 -7.59 -9.47 14.28
C LEU A 58 -7.56 -10.65 15.25
N ASP A 59 -7.72 -11.87 14.74
CA ASP A 59 -7.72 -13.08 15.57
C ASP A 59 -6.39 -13.28 16.31
N ALA A 60 -5.27 -13.08 15.59
CA ALA A 60 -3.94 -13.14 16.18
C ALA A 60 -3.72 -12.04 17.23
N LEU A 61 -4.19 -10.82 16.97
CA LEU A 61 -4.09 -9.70 17.91
C LEU A 61 -4.94 -9.91 19.17
N LEU A 62 -6.08 -10.60 19.08
CA LEU A 62 -6.94 -10.92 20.21
C LEU A 62 -6.46 -12.14 21.00
N SER A 63 -5.79 -13.09 20.33
CA SER A 63 -5.37 -14.37 20.93
C SER A 63 -3.96 -14.33 21.56
N GLY A 64 -3.09 -13.42 21.13
CA GLY A 64 -1.67 -13.45 21.46
C GLY A 64 -1.26 -12.58 22.64
N GLY A 65 -1.27 -13.12 23.87
CA GLY A 65 -0.66 -12.44 25.02
C GLY A 65 -0.56 -13.23 26.33
N GLY A 66 -0.64 -14.57 26.31
CA GLY A 66 -0.18 -15.43 27.42
C GLY A 66 -0.94 -15.41 28.75
N ASN A 67 -1.90 -14.52 28.99
CA ASN A 67 -2.67 -14.48 30.23
C ASN A 67 -4.18 -14.61 29.93
N GLY A 68 -4.70 -15.82 30.09
CA GLY A 68 -6.12 -16.11 30.30
C GLY A 68 -7.07 -15.36 29.35
N GLY A 69 -7.08 -15.72 28.07
CA GLY A 69 -8.05 -15.18 27.12
C GLY A 69 -9.47 -15.42 27.64
N ALA A 70 -10.13 -14.35 28.08
CA ALA A 70 -11.55 -14.39 28.40
C ALA A 70 -12.30 -14.95 27.19
N PRO A 71 -13.33 -15.79 27.38
CA PRO A 71 -14.07 -16.35 26.27
C PRO A 71 -14.56 -15.22 25.38
N VAL A 72 -14.04 -15.20 24.17
CA VAL A 72 -14.48 -14.34 23.09
C VAL A 72 -15.97 -14.62 22.92
N ASP A 73 -16.83 -13.62 23.15
CA ASP A 73 -18.27 -13.75 22.97
C ASP A 73 -18.57 -14.23 21.54
N GLU A 74 -19.68 -14.94 21.35
CA GLU A 74 -20.08 -15.56 20.09
C GLU A 74 -20.06 -14.56 18.93
N THR A 75 -20.41 -13.30 19.22
CA THR A 75 -20.34 -12.18 18.28
C THR A 75 -18.94 -11.98 17.68
N LEU A 76 -17.90 -11.98 18.52
CA LEU A 76 -16.51 -11.78 18.09
C LEU A 76 -15.95 -13.02 17.39
N ARG A 77 -16.38 -14.24 17.78
CA ARG A 77 -16.03 -15.46 17.05
C ARG A 77 -16.65 -15.47 15.67
N SER A 78 -17.94 -15.17 15.56
CA SER A 78 -18.65 -15.07 14.29
C SER A 78 -18.02 -14.02 13.37
N PHE A 79 -17.66 -12.85 13.93
CA PHE A 79 -16.92 -11.83 13.18
C PHE A 79 -15.57 -12.36 12.68
N SER A 80 -14.78 -12.98 13.55
CA SER A 80 -13.45 -13.50 13.19
C SER A 80 -13.52 -14.63 12.15
N GLN A 81 -14.54 -15.49 12.21
CA GLN A 81 -14.80 -16.52 11.18
C GLN A 81 -15.20 -15.92 9.84
N ARG A 82 -16.01 -14.85 9.82
CA ARG A 82 -16.35 -14.15 8.58
C ARG A 82 -15.13 -13.42 8.01
N ALA A 83 -14.35 -12.78 8.87
CA ALA A 83 -13.13 -12.09 8.52
C ALA A 83 -12.08 -13.02 7.90
N SER A 84 -11.86 -14.21 8.49
CA SER A 84 -10.88 -15.18 7.99
C SER A 84 -11.25 -15.78 6.63
N ARG A 85 -12.55 -15.75 6.28
CA ARG A 85 -13.08 -16.19 4.99
C ARG A 85 -13.24 -15.06 3.97
N ALA A 86 -12.94 -13.82 4.33
CA ALA A 86 -13.02 -12.71 3.40
C ALA A 86 -12.01 -12.93 2.27
N GLU A 87 -12.53 -12.94 1.03
CA GLU A 87 -11.71 -13.06 -0.16
C GLU A 87 -10.77 -11.86 -0.27
N MET A 88 -9.50 -12.14 -0.56
CA MET A 88 -8.53 -11.09 -0.85
C MET A 88 -8.67 -10.68 -2.30
N THR A 89 -8.69 -9.38 -2.55
CA THR A 89 -8.54 -8.89 -3.91
C THR A 89 -7.16 -9.28 -4.45
N ARG A 90 -7.04 -9.30 -5.78
CA ARG A 90 -5.72 -9.27 -6.42
C ARG A 90 -4.89 -8.07 -5.93
N SER A 91 -3.59 -8.17 -6.15
CA SER A 91 -2.62 -7.22 -5.62
C SER A 91 -2.29 -6.11 -6.62
N PHE A 92 -1.33 -5.28 -6.23
CA PHE A 92 -0.84 -4.15 -7.00
C PHE A 92 0.62 -4.38 -7.40
N LEU A 93 0.94 -3.97 -8.63
CA LEU A 93 2.30 -3.70 -9.05
C LEU A 93 2.43 -2.19 -9.24
N HIS A 94 3.45 -1.59 -8.63
CA HIS A 94 3.73 -0.16 -8.71
C HIS A 94 5.07 0.11 -9.41
N LEU A 95 5.12 1.19 -10.15
CA LEU A 95 6.32 1.77 -10.73
C LEU A 95 6.35 3.26 -10.35
N HIS A 96 7.31 3.63 -9.50
CA HIS A 96 7.59 5.02 -9.14
C HIS A 96 8.78 5.50 -9.95
N VAL A 97 8.65 6.62 -10.66
CA VAL A 97 9.69 7.12 -11.57
C VAL A 97 9.98 8.60 -11.30
N GLY A 98 11.26 8.95 -11.24
CA GLY A 98 11.74 10.32 -11.35
C GLY A 98 12.30 10.54 -12.74
N LEU A 99 11.78 11.54 -13.46
CA LEU A 99 12.17 11.87 -14.83
C LEU A 99 12.86 13.24 -14.91
N ASP A 100 13.77 13.38 -15.86
CA ASP A 100 14.17 14.67 -16.41
C ASP A 100 13.03 15.30 -17.21
N SER A 101 12.54 16.46 -16.75
CA SER A 101 11.43 17.16 -17.40
C SER A 101 11.88 18.17 -18.45
N ALA A 102 13.18 18.28 -18.73
CA ALA A 102 13.70 19.16 -19.77
C ALA A 102 13.02 18.92 -21.12
N GLY A 103 12.43 19.98 -21.69
CA GLY A 103 11.73 19.93 -22.98
C GLY A 103 10.33 19.30 -22.95
N LEU A 104 9.82 18.89 -21.79
CA LEU A 104 8.40 18.51 -21.66
C LEU A 104 7.56 19.75 -21.40
N ASP A 105 6.45 19.86 -22.14
CA ASP A 105 5.40 20.82 -21.81
C ASP A 105 4.46 20.21 -20.75
N LEU A 106 4.65 20.58 -19.50
CA LEU A 106 3.83 20.08 -18.40
C LEU A 106 2.37 20.58 -18.46
N THR A 107 2.06 21.62 -19.25
CA THR A 107 0.69 22.14 -19.40
C THR A 107 -0.17 21.26 -20.31
N GLU A 108 0.47 20.51 -21.22
CA GLU A 108 -0.19 19.51 -22.08
C GLU A 108 -0.41 18.18 -21.36
N LEU A 109 0.30 17.95 -20.25
CA LEU A 109 0.09 16.78 -19.41
C LEU A 109 -1.15 16.95 -18.51
N ARG A 110 -1.68 15.81 -18.06
CA ARG A 110 -2.73 15.71 -17.06
C ARG A 110 -2.17 15.01 -15.84
N ALA A 111 -2.78 15.30 -14.69
CA ALA A 111 -2.35 14.69 -13.45
C ALA A 111 -2.64 13.18 -13.38
N HIS A 112 -3.65 12.70 -14.11
CA HIS A 112 -4.09 11.31 -14.08
C HIS A 112 -4.46 10.82 -15.47
N TYR A 113 -4.00 9.61 -15.79
CA TYR A 113 -4.36 8.85 -16.98
C TYR A 113 -4.76 7.44 -16.57
N THR A 114 -5.73 6.88 -17.31
CA THR A 114 -6.03 5.45 -17.27
C THR A 114 -5.66 4.87 -18.63
N VAL A 115 -4.73 3.94 -18.64
CA VAL A 115 -4.26 3.26 -19.84
C VAL A 115 -4.82 1.84 -19.83
N MET A 116 -5.54 1.48 -20.89
CA MET A 116 -5.94 0.10 -21.17
C MET A 116 -4.89 -0.52 -22.09
N ARG A 117 -4.04 -1.40 -21.55
CA ARG A 117 -2.91 -1.98 -22.28
C ARG A 117 -3.35 -2.76 -23.52
N SER A 118 -4.46 -3.48 -23.42
CA SER A 118 -5.08 -4.27 -24.50
C SER A 118 -6.08 -3.46 -25.34
N GLY A 119 -6.15 -2.14 -25.15
CA GLY A 119 -7.09 -1.26 -25.83
C GLY A 119 -8.46 -1.17 -25.13
N LEU A 120 -9.20 -0.08 -25.42
CA LEU A 120 -10.50 0.22 -24.80
C LEU A 120 -11.62 -0.76 -25.19
N LEU A 121 -11.46 -1.46 -26.32
CA LEU A 121 -12.41 -2.45 -26.81
C LEU A 121 -12.13 -3.87 -26.28
N SER A 122 -11.11 -4.02 -25.41
CA SER A 122 -10.86 -5.26 -24.67
C SER A 122 -11.99 -5.54 -23.68
N ALA A 123 -12.35 -6.82 -23.52
CA ALA A 123 -13.54 -7.22 -22.76
C ALA A 123 -13.40 -7.08 -21.23
N ASP A 124 -12.19 -7.16 -20.66
CA ASP A 124 -12.01 -7.17 -19.20
C ASP A 124 -10.95 -6.14 -18.73
N PRO A 125 -11.36 -5.00 -18.14
CA PRO A 125 -10.42 -4.04 -17.54
C PRO A 125 -9.67 -4.62 -16.33
N CYS A 126 -10.25 -5.62 -15.66
CA CYS A 126 -9.68 -6.31 -14.51
C CYS A 126 -8.73 -7.45 -14.91
N ALA A 127 -8.56 -7.70 -16.22
CA ALA A 127 -7.55 -8.62 -16.73
C ALA A 127 -6.15 -8.19 -16.26
N GLU A 128 -5.27 -9.18 -16.17
CA GLU A 128 -3.93 -9.02 -15.62
C GLU A 128 -3.17 -7.85 -16.28
N LEU A 129 -2.79 -6.87 -15.45
CA LEU A 129 -2.10 -5.63 -15.87
C LEU A 129 -2.70 -4.96 -17.12
N ASN A 130 -4.01 -5.04 -17.32
CA ASN A 130 -4.69 -4.38 -18.44
C ASN A 130 -5.00 -2.91 -18.13
N MET A 131 -5.78 -2.65 -17.08
CA MET A 131 -6.04 -1.31 -16.58
C MET A 131 -4.86 -0.84 -15.71
N ILE A 132 -4.15 0.17 -16.18
CA ILE A 132 -3.01 0.79 -15.50
C ILE A 132 -3.32 2.27 -15.29
N ALA A 133 -3.25 2.72 -14.04
CA ALA A 133 -3.33 4.13 -13.70
C ALA A 133 -1.92 4.73 -13.79
N VAL A 134 -1.78 5.89 -14.46
CA VAL A 134 -0.55 6.69 -14.50
C VAL A 134 -0.85 8.06 -13.90
N SER A 135 -0.15 8.39 -12.82
CA SER A 135 -0.30 9.64 -12.08
C SER A 135 0.95 10.49 -12.23
N CYS A 136 0.76 11.77 -12.57
CA CYS A 136 1.79 12.77 -12.82
C CYS A 136 1.61 13.95 -11.85
N PRO A 137 1.79 13.76 -10.52
CA PRO A 137 1.41 14.78 -9.54
C PRO A 137 2.24 16.06 -9.64
N SER A 138 3.43 16.02 -10.24
CA SER A 138 4.24 17.22 -10.54
C SER A 138 3.56 18.23 -11.48
N VAL A 139 2.51 17.80 -12.21
CA VAL A 139 1.66 18.70 -13.01
C VAL A 139 0.84 19.63 -12.11
N ILE A 140 0.45 19.16 -10.91
CA ILE A 140 -0.32 19.94 -9.93
C ILE A 140 0.61 20.67 -8.96
N ASP A 141 1.65 19.97 -8.49
CA ASP A 141 2.58 20.49 -7.48
C ASP A 141 4.02 20.21 -7.89
N SER A 142 4.67 21.24 -8.43
CA SER A 142 6.07 21.20 -8.85
C SER A 142 7.06 21.02 -7.69
N THR A 143 6.63 21.22 -6.43
CA THR A 143 7.50 21.06 -5.25
C THR A 143 7.76 19.60 -4.88
N LEU A 144 7.06 18.66 -5.53
CA LEU A 144 7.22 17.21 -5.32
C LEU A 144 8.50 16.64 -5.93
N ALA A 145 9.17 17.39 -6.80
CA ALA A 145 10.43 17.00 -7.43
C ALA A 145 11.44 18.17 -7.39
N PRO A 146 12.75 17.90 -7.53
CA PRO A 146 13.73 18.96 -7.76
C PRO A 146 13.40 19.79 -9.01
N ALA A 147 13.95 21.00 -9.09
CA ALA A 147 13.80 21.85 -10.28
C ALA A 147 14.30 21.12 -11.55
N GLY A 148 13.53 21.20 -12.63
CA GLY A 148 13.82 20.49 -13.88
C GLY A 148 13.56 18.99 -13.84
N LYS A 149 12.93 18.47 -12.77
CA LYS A 149 12.51 17.07 -12.65
C LYS A 149 11.00 16.96 -12.48
N MET A 150 10.47 15.76 -12.69
CA MET A 150 9.10 15.41 -12.36
C MET A 150 9.01 14.00 -11.79
N VAL A 151 7.97 13.73 -11.00
CA VAL A 151 7.66 12.38 -10.51
C VAL A 151 6.42 11.83 -11.19
N LEU A 152 6.47 10.53 -11.52
CA LEU A 152 5.35 9.76 -12.01
C LEU A 152 5.15 8.50 -11.16
N HIS A 153 3.92 8.05 -11.07
CA HIS A 153 3.55 6.78 -10.46
C HIS A 153 2.59 6.03 -11.37
N ALA A 154 3.00 4.87 -11.85
CA ALA A 154 2.14 3.94 -12.56
C ALA A 154 1.82 2.73 -11.69
N TYR A 155 0.58 2.24 -11.72
CA TYR A 155 0.23 1.00 -11.03
C TYR A 155 -0.90 0.23 -11.71
N GLY A 156 -0.82 -1.10 -11.64
CA GLY A 156 -1.91 -1.99 -12.04
C GLY A 156 -3.05 -1.90 -11.04
N ALA A 157 -4.28 -1.67 -11.50
CA ALA A 157 -5.42 -1.36 -10.64
C ALA A 157 -6.03 -2.62 -9.97
N GLY A 158 -5.28 -3.24 -9.06
CA GLY A 158 -5.73 -4.44 -8.35
C GLY A 158 -5.82 -5.66 -9.27
N ASN A 159 -4.96 -5.72 -10.28
CA ASN A 159 -4.94 -6.75 -11.33
C ASN A 159 -3.57 -7.44 -11.46
N GLU A 160 -2.76 -7.43 -10.40
CA GLU A 160 -1.54 -8.25 -10.29
C GLU A 160 -1.85 -9.51 -9.46
N PRO A 161 -1.66 -10.73 -10.00
CA PRO A 161 -1.84 -11.96 -9.23
C PRO A 161 -0.80 -12.06 -8.12
N TYR A 162 -1.22 -12.28 -6.88
CA TYR A 162 -0.30 -12.41 -5.73
C TYR A 162 0.50 -13.71 -5.80
N GLU A 163 -0.12 -14.76 -6.31
CA GLU A 163 0.36 -16.14 -6.35
C GLU A 163 1.67 -16.26 -7.15
N LEU A 164 1.86 -15.40 -8.16
CA LEU A 164 3.12 -15.31 -8.92
C LEU A 164 4.34 -14.98 -8.06
N TRP A 165 4.11 -14.39 -6.89
CA TRP A 165 5.13 -13.89 -5.98
C TRP A 165 5.25 -14.70 -4.69
N ALA A 166 4.26 -15.56 -4.38
CA ALA A 166 4.12 -16.18 -3.07
C ALA A 166 5.34 -17.02 -2.65
N ASP A 167 5.98 -17.69 -3.61
CA ASP A 167 7.14 -18.55 -3.36
C ASP A 167 8.49 -17.83 -3.51
N GLU A 168 8.47 -16.52 -3.77
CA GLU A 168 9.69 -15.75 -3.98
C GLU A 168 10.19 -15.08 -2.71
N ARG A 169 11.53 -15.06 -2.55
CA ARG A 169 12.18 -14.29 -1.50
C ARG A 169 12.52 -12.90 -2.01
N ARG A 170 12.03 -11.85 -1.32
CA ARG A 170 12.41 -10.45 -1.60
C ARG A 170 13.93 -10.28 -1.64
N GLY A 171 14.42 -9.56 -2.65
CA GLY A 171 15.85 -9.35 -2.90
C GLY A 171 16.59 -10.54 -3.50
N SER A 172 15.92 -11.67 -3.77
CA SER A 172 16.53 -12.77 -4.52
C SER A 172 16.62 -12.43 -6.02
N ALA A 173 17.55 -13.05 -6.73
CA ALA A 173 17.70 -12.83 -8.17
C ALA A 173 16.43 -13.20 -8.98
N PRO A 174 15.70 -14.30 -8.70
CA PRO A 174 14.41 -14.56 -9.36
C PRO A 174 13.39 -13.43 -9.13
N TYR A 175 13.28 -12.95 -7.89
CA TYR A 175 12.37 -11.87 -7.51
C TYR A 175 12.68 -10.56 -8.23
N GLU A 176 13.95 -10.15 -8.27
CA GLU A 176 14.33 -8.90 -8.96
C GLU A 176 14.14 -9.02 -10.48
N ARG A 177 14.38 -10.20 -11.08
CA ARG A 177 14.07 -10.43 -12.50
C ARG A 177 12.57 -10.32 -12.77
N ARG A 178 11.73 -10.95 -11.94
CA ARG A 178 10.27 -10.86 -12.08
C ARG A 178 9.78 -9.42 -11.95
N LYS A 179 10.32 -8.63 -11.00
CA LYS A 179 10.01 -7.19 -10.91
C LYS A 179 10.28 -6.45 -12.21
N VAL A 180 11.44 -6.68 -12.82
CA VAL A 180 11.80 -6.02 -14.09
C VAL A 180 10.89 -6.47 -15.22
N GLU A 181 10.60 -7.76 -15.33
CA GLU A 181 9.72 -8.33 -16.35
C GLU A 181 8.28 -7.80 -16.24
N ARG A 182 7.70 -7.89 -15.04
CA ARG A 182 6.32 -7.46 -14.78
C ARG A 182 6.16 -5.95 -14.96
N ALA A 183 7.16 -5.17 -14.58
CA ALA A 183 7.13 -3.71 -14.71
C ALA A 183 7.13 -3.23 -16.18
N GLN A 184 7.44 -4.08 -17.17
CA GLN A 184 7.38 -3.68 -18.58
C GLN A 184 5.99 -3.16 -18.96
N ALA A 185 4.91 -3.81 -18.50
CA ALA A 185 3.54 -3.36 -18.76
C ALA A 185 3.28 -1.93 -18.21
N LEU A 186 3.83 -1.61 -17.03
CA LEU A 186 3.70 -0.28 -16.44
C LEU A 186 4.50 0.77 -17.21
N TRP A 187 5.70 0.42 -17.66
CA TRP A 187 6.49 1.30 -18.52
C TRP A 187 5.83 1.56 -19.87
N GLU A 188 5.28 0.54 -20.52
CA GLU A 188 4.51 0.71 -21.77
C GLU A 188 3.34 1.69 -21.56
N ALA A 189 2.70 1.67 -20.38
CA ALA A 189 1.65 2.63 -20.04
C ALA A 189 2.20 4.05 -19.82
N VAL A 190 3.34 4.20 -19.16
CA VAL A 190 4.03 5.49 -18.99
C VAL A 190 4.46 6.04 -20.36
N GLU A 191 4.98 5.21 -21.26
CA GLU A 191 5.44 5.60 -22.59
C GLU A 191 4.29 6.02 -23.51
N ARG A 192 3.06 5.57 -23.27
CA ARG A 192 1.87 6.14 -23.95
C ARG A 192 1.57 7.58 -23.53
N VAL A 193 2.05 8.02 -22.37
CA VAL A 193 1.91 9.39 -21.87
C VAL A 193 3.14 10.23 -22.22
N ILE A 194 4.34 9.68 -22.00
CA ILE A 194 5.64 10.32 -22.29
C ILE A 194 6.49 9.31 -23.10
N PRO A 195 6.49 9.38 -24.45
CA PRO A 195 7.08 8.36 -25.32
C PRO A 195 8.53 7.97 -25.04
N ASP A 196 9.35 8.89 -24.55
CA ASP A 196 10.76 8.70 -24.24
C ASP A 196 11.04 8.62 -22.72
N ALA A 197 10.01 8.28 -21.91
CA ALA A 197 10.11 8.26 -20.45
C ALA A 197 11.30 7.46 -19.90
N ARG A 198 11.62 6.31 -20.48
CA ARG A 198 12.78 5.52 -20.03
C ARG A 198 14.11 6.23 -20.25
N ALA A 199 14.25 6.96 -21.34
CA ALA A 199 15.47 7.72 -21.62
C ALA A 199 15.62 8.91 -20.66
N ARG A 200 14.49 9.43 -20.15
CA ARG A 200 14.43 10.51 -19.15
C ARG A 200 14.58 10.02 -17.71
N ALA A 201 14.46 8.71 -17.47
CA ALA A 201 14.37 8.18 -16.13
C ALA A 201 15.73 8.19 -15.40
N GLU A 202 15.78 8.91 -14.29
CA GLU A 202 16.95 8.94 -13.41
C GLU A 202 16.81 7.96 -12.24
N VAL A 203 15.56 7.71 -11.82
CA VAL A 203 15.21 6.74 -10.77
C VAL A 203 13.96 6.00 -11.19
N ALA A 204 13.97 4.68 -11.01
CA ALA A 204 12.80 3.82 -11.15
C ALA A 204 12.75 2.80 -10.02
N LEU A 205 11.64 2.76 -9.28
CA LEU A 205 11.42 1.85 -8.15
C LEU A 205 10.17 1.04 -8.41
N VAL A 206 10.32 -0.29 -8.46
CA VAL A 206 9.21 -1.22 -8.63
C VAL A 206 8.75 -1.73 -7.26
N GLY A 207 7.48 -1.52 -6.94
CA GLY A 207 6.81 -2.09 -5.76
C GLY A 207 5.99 -3.31 -6.16
N SER A 208 6.38 -4.48 -5.68
CA SER A 208 5.66 -5.74 -5.94
C SER A 208 4.60 -6.05 -4.88
N PRO A 209 3.75 -7.07 -5.08
CA PRO A 209 2.85 -7.58 -4.03
C PRO A 209 3.55 -7.89 -2.70
N LEU A 210 4.73 -8.52 -2.73
CA LEU A 210 5.55 -8.73 -1.51
C LEU A 210 6.09 -7.42 -0.90
N THR A 211 6.28 -6.37 -1.71
CA THR A 211 6.63 -5.05 -1.18
C THR A 211 5.43 -4.47 -0.42
N HIS A 212 4.25 -4.51 -1.01
CA HIS A 212 3.01 -4.07 -0.38
C HIS A 212 2.72 -4.84 0.92
N GLU A 213 2.92 -6.16 0.91
CA GLU A 213 2.80 -6.99 2.11
C GLU A 213 3.75 -6.54 3.22
N ALA A 214 5.03 -6.29 2.91
CA ALA A 214 6.03 -5.92 3.90
C ALA A 214 5.72 -4.59 4.62
N PHE A 215 5.01 -3.66 3.98
CA PHE A 215 4.63 -2.36 4.56
C PHE A 215 3.27 -2.35 5.28
N ASN A 216 2.46 -3.41 5.11
CA ASN A 216 1.13 -3.54 5.73
C ASN A 216 1.06 -4.62 6.83
N ARG A 217 2.21 -5.16 7.26
CA ARG A 217 2.34 -6.20 8.30
C ARG A 217 2.74 -5.68 9.67
#